data_AF-A0A7Y2CHC5-F1
#
_entry.id   AF-A0A7Y2CHC5-F1
#
_cell.length_a   1.000
_cell.length_b   1.000
_cell.length_c   1.000
_cell.angle_alpha   90.00
_cell.angle_beta   90.00
_cell.angle_gamma   90.00
#
_symmetry.space_group_name_H-M   'P 1'
#
loop_
_entity.id
_entity.type
_entity.pdbx_description
1 polymer ?
#
loop_
_entity_poly.entity_id
_entity_poly.type
_entity_poly.pdbx_seq_one_letter_code
_entity_poly.pdbx_strand_id
1 'polypeptide(L)'
;MAVRSPTFFAGAFLCLAIAYGVYFNVSIRTDANASQQRFDTLMELNAPRLAASHGERALKLLKNDGASENDLAVVKAAIAEAQLARKDFDRASELMNDALISDWAASLNLRDQINLEDQFARTSVLAGDLRSATSIYASFVELAGDAAIEGYDDGGDSIAKFYADRVAGAADYFAAALNHATAKPISGGSRESRLATAGHMAILGDFYAMRDGGEYAAAGLLSTAYETRKKLLGGDHQETVQIALSLGPLFIDMGRLKNAELIYHEAFRAQENVKGSNSPELSLYIKLLGGIYEMQGRNTEAQALYELMRGIFRDAFGAQRYSINRQTDRRTYVNRPVSQFFPIAAEYTPTDLVSAASYSIPTSKAPSIDEMKVRLAPDQDEGMDPREANLPARLAQLISLCRSESGERISLRSGYRSYQTQRALHEINGQRGTVTPAGMSEHQTGLAVDINLNGRFMRQSDRAYQCFEENAFRFGFILSYPPNNNYLPGDDSHEPWHWRYVGVSTAQLYREAGPYQKPQEFLAALPCYQERAASGVFPTAGDRDICLEGPEPVAVANSEATDEEKTAKPTSSARILNDQSKGVQAR
;
A
#
# COMPACT_ATOMS: atom_id res chain seq x y z
N MET A 1 -25.14 93.00 37.51
CA MET A 1 -25.68 91.72 36.98
C MET A 1 -25.69 90.73 38.14
N ALA A 2 -26.85 90.23 38.55
CA ALA A 2 -26.92 89.20 39.58
C ALA A 2 -26.41 87.88 38.98
N VAL A 3 -25.22 87.44 39.41
CA VAL A 3 -24.65 86.16 38.99
C VAL A 3 -25.53 85.06 39.58
N ARG A 4 -26.15 84.24 38.73
CA ARG A 4 -27.02 83.14 39.17
C ARG A 4 -26.21 82.16 40.04
N SER A 5 -26.86 81.56 41.04
CA SER A 5 -26.20 80.66 41.99
C SER A 5 -25.53 79.47 41.27
N PRO A 6 -24.41 78.94 41.80
CA PRO A 6 -23.78 77.73 41.25
C PRO A 6 -24.74 76.55 41.06
N THR A 7 -25.77 76.47 41.91
CA THR A 7 -26.85 75.47 41.84
C THR A 7 -27.75 75.63 40.61
N PHE A 8 -27.97 76.86 40.14
CA PHE A 8 -28.73 77.12 38.91
C PHE A 8 -27.96 76.61 37.68
N PHE A 9 -26.65 76.84 37.62
CA PHE A 9 -25.81 76.33 36.54
C PHE A 9 -25.70 74.80 36.58
N ALA A 10 -25.55 74.20 37.75
CA ALA A 10 -25.56 72.75 37.90
C ALA A 10 -26.87 72.12 37.39
N GLY A 11 -28.02 72.73 37.69
CA GLY A 11 -29.32 72.30 37.17
C GLY A 11 -29.43 72.44 35.64
N ALA A 12 -28.97 73.56 35.08
CA ALA A 12 -28.98 73.78 33.63
C ALA A 12 -28.04 72.80 32.87
N PHE A 13 -26.84 72.53 33.41
CA PHE A 13 -25.92 71.54 32.84
C PHE A 13 -26.48 70.12 32.93
N LEU A 14 -27.17 69.78 34.03
CA LEU A 14 -27.84 68.49 34.15
C LEU A 14 -28.97 68.34 33.12
N CYS A 15 -29.80 69.37 32.92
CA CYS A 15 -30.85 69.36 31.89
C CYS A 15 -30.29 69.24 30.48
N LEU A 16 -29.20 69.95 30.15
CA LEU A 16 -28.53 69.85 28.86
C LEU A 16 -27.89 68.47 28.65
N ALA A 17 -27.28 67.88 29.68
CA ALA A 17 -26.72 66.53 29.62
C ALA A 17 -27.81 65.48 29.40
N ILE A 18 -28.97 65.61 30.07
CA ILE A 18 -30.12 64.75 29.84
C ILE A 18 -30.66 64.91 28.42
N ALA A 19 -30.85 66.15 27.95
CA ALA A 19 -31.35 66.43 26.60
C ALA A 19 -30.40 65.88 25.52
N TYR A 20 -29.09 66.07 25.69
CA TYR A 20 -28.08 65.50 24.81
C TYR A 20 -28.11 63.97 24.84
N GLY A 21 -28.19 63.35 26.02
CA GLY A 21 -28.28 61.89 26.17
C GLY A 21 -29.53 61.31 25.50
N VAL A 22 -30.67 62.00 25.60
CA VAL A 22 -31.91 61.61 24.90
C VAL A 22 -31.74 61.76 23.38
N TYR A 23 -31.24 62.90 22.90
CA TYR A 23 -31.00 63.12 21.47
C TYR A 23 -30.05 62.09 20.88
N PHE A 24 -28.93 61.83 21.55
CA PHE A 24 -27.94 60.82 21.16
C PHE A 24 -28.56 59.42 21.06
N ASN A 25 -29.36 59.03 22.06
CA ASN A 25 -30.02 57.72 22.07
C ASN A 25 -31.09 57.62 20.96
N VAL A 26 -31.85 58.69 20.70
CA VAL A 26 -32.81 58.73 19.60
C VAL A 26 -32.08 58.63 18.25
N SER A 27 -31.04 59.44 18.05
CA SER A 27 -30.26 59.48 16.80
C SER A 27 -29.68 58.10 16.48
N ILE A 28 -29.02 57.43 17.43
CA ILE A 28 -28.53 56.07 17.25
C ILE A 28 -29.65 55.08 16.90
N ARG A 29 -30.89 55.32 17.37
CA ARG A 29 -32.01 54.41 17.13
C ARG A 29 -32.65 54.56 15.76
N THR A 30 -32.52 55.72 15.12
CA THR A 30 -33.30 56.08 13.92
C THR A 30 -32.45 56.44 12.71
N ASP A 31 -31.18 56.81 12.89
CA ASP A 31 -30.28 57.21 11.82
C ASP A 31 -29.19 56.15 11.58
N ALA A 32 -29.04 55.71 10.33
CA ALA A 32 -28.12 54.65 9.95
C ALA A 32 -26.65 55.02 10.26
N ASN A 33 -26.23 56.24 9.91
CA ASN A 33 -24.86 56.72 10.11
C ASN A 33 -24.52 56.88 11.59
N ALA A 34 -25.44 57.42 12.40
CA ALA A 34 -25.24 57.54 13.83
C ALA A 34 -25.15 56.16 14.51
N SER A 35 -25.94 55.18 14.06
CA SER A 35 -25.84 53.80 14.55
C SER A 35 -24.52 53.14 14.17
N GLN A 36 -24.07 53.34 12.92
CA GLN A 36 -22.79 52.81 12.42
C GLN A 36 -21.60 53.44 13.15
N GLN A 37 -21.55 54.78 13.26
CA GLN A 37 -20.49 55.47 13.99
C GLN A 37 -20.40 55.00 15.45
N ARG A 38 -21.55 54.74 16.09
CA ARG A 38 -21.56 54.20 17.44
C ARG A 38 -20.99 52.78 17.49
N PHE A 39 -21.32 51.95 16.51
CA PHE A 39 -20.73 50.62 16.36
C PHE A 39 -19.21 50.71 16.20
N ASP A 40 -18.73 51.50 15.23
CA ASP A 40 -17.30 51.67 14.93
C ASP A 40 -16.53 52.18 16.16
N THR A 41 -17.04 53.20 16.85
CA THR A 41 -16.43 53.74 18.07
C THR A 41 -16.29 52.66 19.15
N LEU A 42 -17.28 51.79 19.31
CA LEU A 42 -17.22 50.72 20.31
C LEU A 42 -16.24 49.61 19.89
N MET A 43 -16.09 49.33 18.60
CA MET A 43 -15.06 48.41 18.09
C MET A 43 -13.66 48.97 18.32
N GLU A 44 -13.43 50.26 18.03
CA GLU A 44 -12.17 50.96 18.29
C GLU A 44 -11.79 50.97 19.79
N LEU A 45 -12.78 51.09 20.67
CA LEU A 45 -12.59 51.01 22.13
C LEU A 45 -12.42 49.57 22.64
N ASN A 46 -12.29 48.58 21.75
CA ASN A 46 -12.19 47.16 22.07
C ASN A 46 -13.37 46.67 22.95
N ALA A 47 -14.58 47.17 22.64
CA ALA A 47 -15.83 46.80 23.31
C ALA A 47 -16.82 46.10 22.35
N PRO A 48 -16.41 45.03 21.64
CA PRO A 48 -17.19 44.41 20.55
C PRO A 48 -18.54 43.86 21.02
N ARG A 49 -18.62 43.36 22.26
CA ARG A 49 -19.89 42.88 22.85
C ARG A 49 -20.96 43.97 22.94
N LEU A 50 -20.55 45.21 23.25
CA LEU A 50 -21.45 46.35 23.32
C LEU A 50 -21.80 46.86 21.91
N ALA A 51 -20.83 46.78 20.99
CA ALA A 51 -20.98 47.21 19.60
C ALA A 51 -22.08 46.44 18.85
N ALA A 52 -22.15 45.11 19.01
CA ALA A 52 -22.99 44.24 18.17
C ALA A 52 -24.46 44.71 18.01
N SER A 53 -25.10 45.20 19.08
CA SER A 53 -26.49 45.67 19.00
C SER A 53 -26.67 46.97 18.20
N HIS A 54 -25.63 47.81 18.15
CA HIS A 54 -25.57 49.00 17.31
C HIS A 54 -25.28 48.63 15.85
N GLY A 55 -24.43 47.62 15.63
CA GLY A 55 -24.15 47.06 14.31
C GLY A 55 -25.40 46.47 13.64
N GLU A 56 -26.12 45.56 14.31
CA GLU A 56 -27.37 44.98 13.77
C GLU A 56 -28.42 46.05 13.46
N ARG A 57 -28.45 47.11 14.27
CA ARG A 57 -29.35 48.24 14.03
C ARG A 57 -28.92 49.05 12.82
N ALA A 58 -27.62 49.34 12.68
CA ALA A 58 -27.08 50.03 11.53
C ALA A 58 -27.37 49.24 10.25
N LEU A 59 -27.10 47.93 10.24
CA LEU A 59 -27.39 47.03 9.13
C LEU A 59 -28.87 47.07 8.72
N LYS A 60 -29.79 47.03 9.70
CA LYS A 60 -31.23 47.13 9.43
C LYS A 60 -31.64 48.49 8.85
N LEU A 61 -31.10 49.59 9.37
CA LEU A 61 -31.41 50.94 8.90
C LEU A 61 -30.85 51.16 7.49
N LEU A 62 -29.59 50.80 7.24
CA LEU A 62 -28.96 50.89 5.92
C LEU A 62 -29.74 50.10 4.87
N LYS A 63 -30.22 48.90 5.22
CA LYS A 63 -31.08 48.10 4.34
C LYS A 63 -32.41 48.78 4.04
N ASN A 64 -33.04 49.42 5.03
CA ASN A 64 -34.27 50.19 4.83
C ASN A 64 -34.05 51.45 3.98
N ASP A 65 -32.87 52.04 4.08
CA ASP A 65 -32.46 53.22 3.30
C ASP A 65 -32.05 52.87 1.86
N GLY A 66 -32.09 51.59 1.49
CA GLY A 66 -31.89 51.11 0.11
C GLY A 66 -30.45 50.75 -0.25
N ALA A 67 -29.56 50.55 0.73
CA ALA A 67 -28.20 50.06 0.48
C ALA A 67 -28.23 48.69 -0.23
N SER A 68 -27.32 48.49 -1.20
CA SER A 68 -27.23 47.21 -1.92
C SER A 68 -26.59 46.14 -1.02
N GLU A 69 -26.84 44.85 -1.31
CA GLU A 69 -26.23 43.75 -0.54
C GLU A 69 -24.69 43.78 -0.60
N ASN A 70 -24.12 44.32 -1.69
CA ASN A 70 -22.68 44.51 -1.82
C ASN A 70 -22.14 45.65 -0.94
N ASP A 71 -22.87 46.78 -0.85
CA ASP A 71 -22.49 47.89 0.04
C ASP A 71 -22.54 47.46 1.52
N LEU A 72 -23.41 46.51 1.84
CA LEU A 72 -23.56 45.95 3.17
C LEU A 72 -22.48 44.92 3.52
N ALA A 73 -21.73 44.38 2.56
CA ALA A 73 -20.82 43.24 2.79
C ALA A 73 -19.72 43.56 3.82
N VAL A 74 -19.07 44.72 3.70
CA VAL A 74 -18.04 45.19 4.67
C VAL A 74 -18.64 45.34 6.06
N VAL A 75 -19.84 45.92 6.14
CA VAL A 75 -20.55 46.14 7.40
C VAL A 75 -20.94 44.81 8.03
N LYS A 76 -21.41 43.83 7.25
CA LYS A 76 -21.74 42.48 7.71
C LYS A 76 -20.51 41.77 8.28
N ALA A 77 -19.36 41.84 7.59
CA ALA A 77 -18.11 41.25 8.09
C ALA A 77 -17.68 41.86 9.44
N ALA A 78 -17.73 43.19 9.58
CA ALA A 78 -17.41 43.85 10.84
C ALA A 78 -18.39 43.48 11.97
N ILE A 79 -19.70 43.40 11.68
CA ILE A 79 -20.71 42.99 12.66
C ILE A 79 -20.49 41.54 13.10
N ALA A 80 -20.07 40.66 12.18
CA ALA A 80 -19.77 39.26 12.50
C ALA A 80 -18.72 39.15 13.62
N GLU A 81 -17.66 39.96 13.60
CA GLU A 81 -16.66 40.01 14.69
C GLU A 81 -17.28 40.39 16.04
N ALA A 82 -18.19 41.36 16.04
CA ALA A 82 -18.91 41.77 17.24
C ALA A 82 -19.83 40.66 17.77
N GLN A 83 -20.45 39.89 16.87
CA GLN A 83 -21.29 38.75 17.22
C GLN A 83 -20.46 37.56 17.76
N LEU A 84 -19.27 37.31 17.19
CA LEU A 84 -18.30 36.36 17.75
C LEU A 84 -17.95 36.69 19.19
N ALA A 85 -17.70 37.97 19.50
CA ALA A 85 -17.41 38.40 20.87
C ALA A 85 -18.58 38.14 21.84
N ARG A 86 -19.83 38.17 21.34
CA ARG A 86 -21.04 37.80 22.09
C ARG A 86 -21.30 36.30 22.15
N LYS A 87 -20.50 35.48 21.46
CA LYS A 87 -20.71 34.05 21.25
C LYS A 87 -22.01 33.74 20.49
N ASP A 88 -22.48 34.67 19.67
CA ASP A 88 -23.60 34.46 18.75
C ASP A 88 -23.05 33.92 17.42
N PHE A 89 -22.58 32.67 17.45
CA PHE A 89 -21.80 32.06 16.36
C PHE A 89 -22.65 31.83 15.10
N ASP A 90 -23.92 31.45 15.27
CA ASP A 90 -24.85 31.26 14.14
C ASP A 90 -25.01 32.56 13.35
N ARG A 91 -25.28 33.66 14.06
CA ARG A 91 -25.43 34.97 13.43
C ARG A 91 -24.14 35.48 12.83
N ALA A 92 -23.01 35.27 13.51
CA ALA A 92 -21.70 35.63 12.96
C ALA A 92 -21.41 34.85 11.66
N SER A 93 -21.70 33.54 11.63
CA SER A 93 -21.48 32.69 10.46
C SER A 93 -22.37 33.10 9.29
N GLU A 94 -23.64 33.43 9.54
CA GLU A 94 -24.56 33.94 8.52
C GLU A 94 -24.04 35.24 7.88
N LEU A 95 -23.68 36.21 8.72
CA LEU A 95 -23.17 37.51 8.26
C LEU A 95 -21.87 37.37 7.46
N MET A 96 -20.96 36.49 7.88
CA MET A 96 -19.70 36.28 7.19
C MET A 96 -19.88 35.55 5.86
N ASN A 97 -20.78 34.56 5.80
CA ASN A 97 -21.15 33.89 4.55
C ASN A 97 -21.74 34.89 3.55
N ASP A 98 -22.67 35.73 3.99
CA ASP A 98 -23.26 36.80 3.18
C ASP A 98 -22.20 37.77 2.65
N ALA A 99 -21.21 38.12 3.47
CA ALA A 99 -20.11 38.98 3.05
C ALA A 99 -19.20 38.28 2.04
N LEU A 100 -18.90 36.99 2.25
CA LEU A 100 -17.97 36.20 1.42
C LEU A 100 -18.48 35.98 0.00
N ILE A 101 -19.79 35.88 -0.20
CA ILE A 101 -20.40 35.68 -1.54
C ILE A 101 -20.62 36.99 -2.33
N SER A 102 -20.12 38.13 -1.83
CA SER A 102 -20.31 39.44 -2.45
C SER A 102 -19.23 39.78 -3.48
N ASP A 103 -19.52 40.73 -4.38
CA ASP A 103 -18.54 41.27 -5.33
C ASP A 103 -17.38 41.98 -4.60
N TRP A 104 -17.66 42.56 -3.43
CA TRP A 104 -16.64 43.14 -2.56
C TRP A 104 -15.60 42.09 -2.15
N ALA A 105 -16.03 40.93 -1.66
CA ALA A 105 -15.12 39.85 -1.28
C ALA A 105 -14.30 39.36 -2.48
N ALA A 106 -14.92 39.23 -3.66
CA ALA A 106 -14.25 38.86 -4.90
C ALA A 106 -13.24 39.93 -5.40
N SER A 107 -13.38 41.19 -4.97
CA SER A 107 -12.48 42.29 -5.32
C SER A 107 -11.25 42.41 -4.41
N LEU A 108 -11.21 41.66 -3.31
CA LEU A 108 -10.08 41.65 -2.38
C LEU A 108 -8.82 41.08 -3.04
N ASN A 109 -7.65 41.47 -2.55
CA ASN A 109 -6.43 40.75 -2.91
C ASN A 109 -6.46 39.34 -2.30
N LEU A 110 -5.67 38.43 -2.86
CA LEU A 110 -5.66 37.02 -2.48
C LEU A 110 -5.49 36.81 -0.96
N ARG A 111 -4.60 37.55 -0.29
CA ARG A 111 -4.36 37.36 1.15
C ARG A 111 -5.55 37.83 1.99
N ASP A 112 -6.18 38.93 1.62
CA ASP A 112 -7.38 39.42 2.29
C ASP A 112 -8.59 38.51 2.04
N GLN A 113 -8.70 37.91 0.85
CA GLN A 113 -9.69 36.88 0.56
C GLN A 113 -9.48 35.65 1.44
N ILE A 114 -8.25 35.12 1.51
CA ILE A 114 -7.88 33.99 2.38
C ILE A 114 -8.16 34.32 3.86
N ASN A 115 -7.92 35.57 4.28
CA ASN A 115 -8.25 36.03 5.63
C ASN A 115 -9.74 35.93 5.92
N LEU A 116 -10.58 36.41 4.99
CA LEU A 116 -12.02 36.38 5.12
C LEU A 116 -12.55 34.95 5.13
N GLU A 117 -12.03 34.08 4.25
CA GLU A 117 -12.36 32.65 4.20
C GLU A 117 -11.94 31.90 5.47
N ASP A 118 -10.74 32.17 6.00
CA ASP A 118 -10.26 31.61 7.28
C ASP A 118 -11.13 32.07 8.46
N GLN A 119 -11.48 33.36 8.53
CA GLN A 119 -12.40 33.87 9.55
C GLN A 119 -13.76 33.17 9.47
N PHE A 120 -14.32 33.06 8.26
CA PHE A 120 -15.59 32.38 8.04
C PHE A 120 -15.50 30.91 8.48
N ALA A 121 -14.47 30.18 8.03
CA ALA A 121 -14.28 28.78 8.38
C ALA A 121 -14.17 28.55 9.89
N ARG A 122 -13.38 29.35 10.63
CA ARG A 122 -13.31 29.28 12.11
C ARG A 122 -14.66 29.52 12.76
N THR A 123 -15.40 30.50 12.24
CA THR A 123 -16.73 30.84 12.74
C THR A 123 -17.72 29.73 12.48
N SER A 124 -17.66 29.10 11.31
CA SER A 124 -18.46 27.92 10.96
C SER A 124 -18.17 26.75 11.90
N VAL A 125 -16.90 26.51 12.29
CA VAL A 125 -16.59 25.50 13.32
C VAL A 125 -17.29 25.82 14.64
N LEU A 126 -17.23 27.08 15.09
CA LEU A 126 -17.88 27.52 16.34
C LEU A 126 -19.41 27.45 16.29
N ALA A 127 -20.01 27.69 15.12
CA ALA A 127 -21.44 27.55 14.86
C ALA A 127 -21.88 26.09 14.66
N GLY A 128 -20.93 25.14 14.58
CA GLY A 128 -21.21 23.73 14.32
C GLY A 128 -21.46 23.40 12.84
N ASP A 129 -21.27 24.36 11.93
CA ASP A 129 -21.26 24.12 10.48
C ASP A 129 -19.90 23.58 10.01
N LEU A 130 -19.69 22.31 10.34
CA LEU A 130 -18.48 21.59 9.96
C LEU A 130 -18.36 21.39 8.44
N ARG A 131 -19.47 21.48 7.69
CA ARG A 131 -19.46 21.29 6.23
C ARG A 131 -18.69 22.41 5.56
N SER A 132 -19.06 23.65 5.83
CA SER A 132 -18.40 24.82 5.23
C SER A 132 -16.95 24.92 5.68
N ALA A 133 -16.72 24.78 6.99
CA ALA A 133 -15.37 24.86 7.57
C ALA A 133 -14.39 23.85 6.95
N THR A 134 -14.79 22.57 6.88
CA THR A 134 -13.90 21.52 6.37
C THR A 134 -13.68 21.65 4.87
N SER A 135 -14.67 22.12 4.12
CA SER A 135 -14.52 22.38 2.68
C SER A 135 -13.47 23.44 2.39
N ILE A 136 -13.50 24.56 3.12
CA ILE A 136 -12.55 25.66 2.94
C ILE A 136 -11.15 25.19 3.30
N TYR A 137 -10.97 24.61 4.49
CA TYR A 137 -9.63 24.20 4.91
C TYR A 137 -9.08 23.02 4.11
N ALA A 138 -9.91 22.08 3.63
CA ALA A 138 -9.43 21.03 2.73
C ALA A 138 -8.93 21.63 1.41
N SER A 139 -9.64 22.63 0.86
CA SER A 139 -9.16 23.38 -0.30
C SER A 139 -7.86 24.11 -0.01
N PHE A 140 -7.68 24.69 1.19
CA PHE A 140 -6.40 25.31 1.58
C PHE A 140 -5.25 24.30 1.63
N VAL A 141 -5.49 23.07 2.08
CA VAL A 141 -4.48 22.00 2.06
C VAL A 141 -4.07 21.66 0.62
N GLU A 142 -5.05 21.51 -0.28
CA GLU A 142 -4.78 21.22 -1.70
C GLU A 142 -4.01 22.38 -2.35
N LEU A 143 -4.46 23.62 -2.17
CA LEU A 143 -3.81 24.82 -2.71
C LEU A 143 -2.40 25.02 -2.14
N ALA A 144 -2.16 24.67 -0.87
CA ALA A 144 -0.82 24.68 -0.30
C ALA A 144 0.10 23.64 -0.97
N GLY A 145 -0.43 22.45 -1.27
CA GLY A 145 0.29 21.40 -2.00
C GLY A 145 0.64 21.82 -3.42
N ASP A 146 -0.33 22.33 -4.18
CA ASP A 146 -0.12 22.80 -5.56
C ASP A 146 0.89 23.95 -5.61
N ALA A 147 0.75 24.94 -4.74
CA ALA A 147 1.68 26.07 -4.67
C ALA A 147 3.11 25.65 -4.22
N ALA A 148 3.26 24.53 -3.51
CA ALA A 148 4.57 23.98 -3.16
C ALA A 148 5.25 23.27 -4.34
N ILE A 149 4.47 22.65 -5.24
CA ILE A 149 4.96 21.96 -6.45
C ILE A 149 5.43 22.96 -7.51
N GLU A 150 4.76 24.11 -7.63
CA GLU A 150 5.04 25.12 -8.66
C GLU A 150 6.33 25.92 -8.43
N GLY A 151 6.97 25.80 -7.26
CA GLY A 151 8.31 26.32 -7.00
C GLY A 151 8.43 27.85 -7.07
N TYR A 152 8.10 28.53 -5.97
CA TYR A 152 8.57 29.89 -5.70
C TYR A 152 8.99 30.00 -4.23
N ASP A 153 10.25 29.65 -3.98
CA ASP A 153 10.92 29.89 -2.70
C ASP A 153 11.41 31.35 -2.69
N ASP A 154 10.62 32.22 -2.08
CA ASP A 154 11.08 33.47 -1.49
C ASP A 154 10.77 33.41 0.00
N GLY A 155 11.71 32.83 0.77
CA GLY A 155 11.90 33.05 2.20
C GLY A 155 10.66 33.35 3.04
N GLY A 156 10.10 32.34 3.69
CA GLY A 156 9.22 32.51 4.87
C GLY A 156 7.82 33.10 4.64
N ASP A 157 7.53 33.72 3.49
CA ASP A 157 6.23 34.36 3.16
C ASP A 157 5.60 33.82 1.86
N SER A 158 5.84 32.55 1.53
CA SER A 158 5.21 31.92 0.36
C SER A 158 3.70 31.72 0.56
N ILE A 159 2.93 31.78 -0.53
CA ILE A 159 1.47 31.56 -0.48
C ILE A 159 1.13 30.14 0.01
N ALA A 160 1.95 29.15 -0.31
CA ALA A 160 1.83 27.78 0.18
C ALA A 160 1.91 27.73 1.71
N LYS A 161 2.91 28.41 2.29
CA LYS A 161 3.05 28.54 3.74
C LYS A 161 1.88 29.32 4.34
N PHE A 162 1.40 30.37 3.67
CA PHE A 162 0.27 31.16 4.14
C PHE A 162 -1.01 30.31 4.28
N TYR A 163 -1.35 29.49 3.29
CA TYR A 163 -2.45 28.52 3.40
C TYR A 163 -2.22 27.51 4.53
N ALA A 164 -1.04 26.87 4.56
CA ALA A 164 -0.71 25.84 5.55
C ALA A 164 -0.76 26.38 6.99
N ASP A 165 -0.34 27.63 7.22
CA ASP A 165 -0.39 28.27 8.53
C ASP A 165 -1.84 28.54 8.98
N ARG A 166 -2.77 28.82 8.06
CA ARG A 166 -4.21 28.96 8.39
C ARG A 166 -4.85 27.64 8.75
N VAL A 167 -4.56 26.59 8.00
CA VAL A 167 -5.01 25.24 8.36
C VAL A 167 -4.42 24.88 9.73
N ALA A 168 -3.11 25.02 9.93
CA ALA A 168 -2.48 24.71 11.22
C ALA A 168 -3.11 25.48 12.40
N GLY A 169 -3.39 26.78 12.22
CA GLY A 169 -4.03 27.63 13.24
C GLY A 169 -5.49 27.28 13.56
N ALA A 170 -6.13 26.43 12.76
CA ALA A 170 -7.51 25.98 12.98
C ALA A 170 -7.60 24.69 13.82
N ALA A 171 -6.48 24.05 14.13
CA ALA A 171 -6.44 22.78 14.87
C ALA A 171 -7.24 22.84 16.19
N ASP A 172 -7.02 23.88 17.00
CA ASP A 172 -7.69 24.04 18.30
C ASP A 172 -9.21 24.17 18.17
N TYR A 173 -9.70 24.81 17.11
CA TYR A 173 -11.13 24.94 16.85
C TYR A 173 -11.76 23.58 16.58
N PHE A 174 -11.12 22.77 15.73
CA PHE A 174 -11.58 21.42 15.44
C PHE A 174 -11.47 20.50 16.66
N ALA A 175 -10.36 20.57 17.41
CA ALA A 175 -10.19 19.79 18.63
C ALA A 175 -11.25 20.13 19.69
N ALA A 176 -11.63 21.41 19.82
CA ALA A 176 -12.69 21.84 20.73
C ALA A 176 -14.09 21.44 20.24
N ALA A 177 -14.35 21.51 18.93
CA ALA A 177 -15.66 21.20 18.35
C ALA A 177 -15.92 19.69 18.22
N LEU A 178 -14.89 18.88 18.05
CA LEU A 178 -15.00 17.46 17.74
C LEU A 178 -14.44 16.58 18.85
N ASN A 179 -15.32 15.86 19.52
CA ASN A 179 -14.91 14.85 20.49
C ASN A 179 -14.65 13.51 19.79
N HIS A 180 -13.37 13.14 19.68
CA HIS A 180 -12.94 11.85 19.12
C HIS A 180 -13.45 10.64 19.92
N ALA A 181 -13.69 10.76 21.23
CA ALA A 181 -14.15 9.64 22.06
C ALA A 181 -15.64 9.32 21.88
N THR A 182 -16.42 10.28 21.38
CA THR A 182 -17.86 10.14 21.17
C THR A 182 -18.26 10.68 19.79
N ALA A 183 -17.44 10.41 18.78
CA ALA A 183 -17.69 10.87 17.42
C ALA A 183 -19.06 10.37 16.93
N LYS A 184 -19.78 11.23 16.22
CA LYS A 184 -21.09 10.92 15.65
C LYS A 184 -21.09 11.23 14.16
N PRO A 185 -21.82 10.45 13.35
CA PRO A 185 -21.93 10.73 11.93
C PRO A 185 -22.61 12.08 11.70
N ILE A 186 -22.17 12.80 10.67
CA ILE A 186 -22.72 14.09 10.30
C ILE A 186 -24.22 13.95 9.97
N SER A 187 -25.03 14.80 10.60
CA SER A 187 -26.46 14.92 10.34
C SER A 187 -26.77 16.07 9.37
N GLY A 188 -27.82 15.93 8.55
CA GLY A 188 -28.26 16.97 7.62
C GLY A 188 -27.56 16.96 6.26
N GLY A 189 -28.24 17.51 5.25
CA GLY A 189 -27.80 17.51 3.84
C GLY A 189 -28.03 16.18 3.11
N SER A 190 -27.74 16.18 1.80
CA SER A 190 -27.85 14.96 0.98
C SER A 190 -26.82 13.91 1.39
N ARG A 191 -26.99 12.68 0.88
CA ARG A 191 -26.02 11.59 1.08
C ARG A 191 -24.67 11.98 0.49
N GLU A 192 -24.65 12.49 -0.74
CA GLU A 192 -23.42 12.92 -1.42
C GLU A 192 -22.72 14.03 -0.65
N SER A 193 -23.47 15.03 -0.19
CA SER A 193 -22.92 16.17 0.54
C SER A 193 -22.27 15.74 1.86
N ARG A 194 -22.85 14.78 2.59
CA ARG A 194 -22.25 14.22 3.81
C ARG A 194 -20.99 13.39 3.54
N LEU A 195 -20.97 12.65 2.43
CA LEU A 195 -19.77 11.90 2.02
C LEU A 195 -18.63 12.83 1.62
N ALA A 196 -18.94 13.92 0.90
CA ALA A 196 -17.96 14.96 0.56
C ALA A 196 -17.37 15.60 1.83
N THR A 197 -18.21 15.96 2.81
CA THR A 197 -17.72 16.48 4.10
C THR A 197 -16.84 15.47 4.84
N ALA A 198 -17.21 14.19 4.86
CA ALA A 198 -16.37 13.15 5.45
C ALA A 198 -15.02 13.02 4.72
N GLY A 199 -14.99 13.21 3.39
CA GLY A 199 -13.76 13.28 2.60
C GLY A 199 -12.87 14.45 2.99
N HIS A 200 -13.43 15.67 3.08
CA HIS A 200 -12.72 16.86 3.53
C HIS A 200 -12.17 16.71 4.96
N MET A 201 -12.97 16.12 5.85
CA MET A 201 -12.52 15.79 7.22
C MET A 201 -11.36 14.79 7.24
N ALA A 202 -11.35 13.80 6.35
CA ALA A 202 -10.25 12.85 6.25
C ALA A 202 -8.95 13.54 5.80
N ILE A 203 -9.02 14.38 4.76
CA ILE A 203 -7.88 15.16 4.26
C ILE A 203 -7.29 16.03 5.39
N LEU A 204 -8.13 16.79 6.09
CA LEU A 204 -7.69 17.63 7.20
C LEU A 204 -7.16 16.82 8.37
N GLY A 205 -7.82 15.71 8.66
CA GLY A 205 -7.42 14.79 9.70
C GLY A 205 -6.01 14.24 9.48
N ASP A 206 -5.72 13.77 8.26
CA ASP A 206 -4.39 13.29 7.87
C ASP A 206 -3.35 14.44 7.88
N PHE A 207 -3.73 15.65 7.46
CA PHE A 207 -2.86 16.83 7.55
C PHE A 207 -2.45 17.12 9.00
N TYR A 208 -3.40 17.14 9.94
CA TYR A 208 -3.09 17.40 11.35
C TYR A 208 -2.36 16.23 12.01
N ALA A 209 -2.59 14.99 11.58
CA ALA A 209 -1.91 13.81 12.12
C ALA A 209 -0.39 13.86 11.93
N MET A 210 0.09 14.59 10.93
CA MET A 210 1.52 14.76 10.64
C MET A 210 2.17 15.94 11.38
N ARG A 211 1.43 16.68 12.22
CA ARG A 211 1.94 17.90 12.88
C ARG A 211 1.90 17.78 14.40
N ASP A 212 2.94 18.27 15.04
CA ASP A 212 3.03 18.37 16.49
C ASP A 212 1.85 19.18 17.06
N GLY A 213 1.13 18.60 18.02
CA GLY A 213 -0.03 19.23 18.67
C GLY A 213 -1.33 19.15 17.87
N GLY A 214 -1.33 18.49 16.71
CA GLY A 214 -2.51 18.31 15.85
C GLY A 214 -3.35 17.08 16.22
N GLU A 215 -2.93 16.26 17.19
CA GLU A 215 -3.44 14.90 17.37
C GLU A 215 -4.93 14.90 17.72
N TYR A 216 -5.38 15.81 18.60
CA TYR A 216 -6.79 15.90 19.00
C TYR A 216 -7.71 16.35 17.86
N ALA A 217 -7.26 17.32 17.06
CA ALA A 217 -7.98 17.77 15.87
C ALA A 217 -8.08 16.64 14.86
N ALA A 218 -6.94 15.97 14.58
CA ALA A 218 -6.84 14.83 13.69
C ALA A 218 -7.79 13.70 14.11
N ALA A 219 -7.74 13.29 15.38
CA ALA A 219 -8.58 12.22 15.89
C ALA A 219 -10.06 12.58 15.84
N GLY A 220 -10.44 13.83 16.14
CA GLY A 220 -11.83 14.30 16.09
C GLY A 220 -12.38 14.29 14.67
N LEU A 221 -11.61 14.82 13.71
CA LEU A 221 -11.96 14.86 12.29
C LEU A 221 -12.05 13.45 11.69
N LEU A 222 -11.02 12.62 11.87
CA LEU A 222 -10.98 11.26 11.32
C LEU A 222 -12.04 10.36 11.96
N SER A 223 -12.29 10.47 13.26
CA SER A 223 -13.33 9.65 13.93
C SER A 223 -14.73 10.03 13.42
N THR A 224 -14.97 11.33 13.19
CA THR A 224 -16.26 11.80 12.63
C THR A 224 -16.43 11.41 11.16
N ALA A 225 -15.36 11.46 10.38
CA ALA A 225 -15.33 10.97 9.00
C ALA A 225 -15.58 9.46 8.93
N TYR A 226 -14.93 8.68 9.80
CA TYR A 226 -15.09 7.23 9.92
C TYR A 226 -16.54 6.86 10.21
N GLU A 227 -17.15 7.44 11.26
CA GLU A 227 -18.54 7.15 11.62
C GLU A 227 -19.54 7.57 10.52
N THR A 228 -19.27 8.68 9.82
CA THR A 228 -20.09 9.13 8.69
C THR A 228 -20.03 8.13 7.53
N ARG A 229 -18.83 7.70 7.12
CA ARG A 229 -18.67 6.70 6.06
C ARG A 229 -19.20 5.34 6.47
N LYS A 230 -18.96 4.88 7.70
CA LYS A 230 -19.51 3.64 8.25
C LYS A 230 -21.03 3.61 8.19
N LYS A 231 -21.70 4.70 8.56
CA LYS A 231 -23.17 4.79 8.50
C LYS A 231 -23.73 4.84 7.08
N LEU A 232 -23.04 5.51 6.15
CA LEU A 232 -23.55 5.71 4.79
C LEU A 232 -23.16 4.57 3.86
N LEU A 233 -21.89 4.20 3.83
CA LEU A 233 -21.31 3.20 2.93
C LEU A 233 -21.23 1.80 3.53
N GLY A 234 -21.23 1.69 4.86
CA GLY A 234 -20.96 0.45 5.59
C GLY A 234 -19.52 0.39 6.12
N GLY A 235 -19.31 -0.44 7.15
CA GLY A 235 -17.98 -0.67 7.75
C GLY A 235 -17.00 -1.34 6.78
N ASP A 236 -17.52 -2.18 5.88
CA ASP A 236 -16.74 -3.00 4.95
C ASP A 236 -16.30 -2.22 3.69
N HIS A 237 -16.76 -0.98 3.52
CA HIS A 237 -16.40 -0.16 2.37
C HIS A 237 -14.94 0.31 2.47
N GLN A 238 -14.18 0.20 1.37
CA GLN A 238 -12.75 0.50 1.34
C GLN A 238 -12.39 1.90 1.88
N GLU A 239 -13.17 2.93 1.53
CA GLU A 239 -12.97 4.29 2.05
C GLU A 239 -13.22 4.44 3.57
N THR A 240 -14.06 3.57 4.15
CA THR A 240 -14.27 3.51 5.61
C THR A 240 -13.06 2.85 6.27
N VAL A 241 -12.61 1.71 5.72
CA VAL A 241 -11.46 0.95 6.22
C VAL A 241 -10.17 1.77 6.16
N GLN A 242 -9.96 2.57 5.10
CA GLN A 242 -8.75 3.36 4.95
C GLN A 242 -8.57 4.39 6.09
N ILE A 243 -9.67 5.00 6.58
CA ILE A 243 -9.59 5.95 7.71
C ILE A 243 -9.08 5.26 9.00
N ALA A 244 -9.38 3.97 9.19
CA ALA A 244 -8.90 3.23 10.35
C ALA A 244 -7.36 3.15 10.41
N LEU A 245 -6.69 3.14 9.25
CA LEU A 245 -5.23 3.14 9.17
C LEU A 245 -4.62 4.48 9.65
N SER A 246 -5.34 5.59 9.49
CA SER A 246 -4.94 6.91 10.03
C SER A 246 -5.31 7.07 11.51
N LEU A 247 -6.45 6.53 11.97
CA LEU A 247 -6.89 6.64 13.36
C LEU A 247 -6.06 5.83 14.35
N GLY A 248 -5.57 4.66 13.93
CA GLY A 248 -4.84 3.76 14.81
C GLY A 248 -3.56 4.37 15.39
N PRO A 249 -2.64 4.94 14.59
CA PRO A 249 -1.44 5.61 15.10
C PRO A 249 -1.77 6.77 16.05
N LEU A 250 -2.76 7.60 15.70
CA LEU A 250 -3.21 8.70 16.56
C LEU A 250 -3.68 8.21 17.93
N PHE A 251 -4.46 7.12 17.98
CA PHE A 251 -4.87 6.55 19.26
C PHE A 251 -3.71 5.93 20.03
N ILE A 252 -2.68 5.40 19.36
CA ILE A 252 -1.46 4.91 20.02
C ILE A 252 -0.71 6.08 20.66
N ASP A 253 -0.47 7.16 19.91
CA ASP A 253 0.27 8.34 20.37
C ASP A 253 -0.42 9.03 21.55
N MET A 254 -1.76 8.99 21.59
CA MET A 254 -2.56 9.45 22.74
C MET A 254 -2.60 8.47 23.93
N GLY A 255 -1.90 7.33 23.86
CA GLY A 255 -1.94 6.26 24.88
C GLY A 255 -3.28 5.52 24.95
N ARG A 256 -4.16 5.70 23.97
CA ARG A 256 -5.51 5.12 23.90
C ARG A 256 -5.50 3.78 23.17
N LEU A 257 -4.70 2.84 23.67
CA LEU A 257 -4.51 1.53 23.04
C LEU A 257 -5.81 0.73 22.83
N LYS A 258 -6.83 0.90 23.70
CA LYS A 258 -8.15 0.28 23.50
C LYS A 258 -8.91 0.88 22.30
N ASN A 259 -8.76 2.19 22.10
CA ASN A 259 -9.07 2.95 20.87
C ASN A 259 -8.53 2.26 19.62
N ALA A 260 -7.19 2.15 19.59
CA ALA A 260 -6.48 1.61 18.45
C ALA A 260 -6.82 0.12 18.20
N GLU A 261 -6.96 -0.66 19.28
CA GLU A 261 -7.41 -2.05 19.21
C GLU A 261 -8.78 -2.16 18.54
N LEU A 262 -9.77 -1.39 19.01
CA LEU A 262 -11.12 -1.43 18.46
C LEU A 262 -11.13 -1.08 16.97
N ILE A 263 -10.47 0.01 16.57
CA ILE A 263 -10.51 0.47 15.18
C ILE A 263 -9.82 -0.51 14.23
N TYR A 264 -8.70 -1.11 14.64
CA TYR A 264 -8.01 -2.11 13.84
C TYR A 264 -8.75 -3.45 13.81
N HIS A 265 -9.48 -3.83 14.88
CA HIS A 265 -10.35 -5.00 14.85
C HIS A 265 -11.52 -4.81 13.89
N GLU A 266 -12.17 -3.66 13.92
CA GLU A 266 -13.24 -3.36 12.97
C GLU A 266 -12.73 -3.37 11.52
N ALA A 267 -11.56 -2.77 11.26
CA ALA A 267 -10.92 -2.79 9.95
C ALA A 267 -10.49 -4.20 9.51
N PHE A 268 -9.95 -5.01 10.42
CA PHE A 268 -9.62 -6.41 10.18
C PHE A 268 -10.87 -7.20 9.78
N ARG A 269 -11.98 -7.08 10.53
CA ARG A 269 -13.24 -7.77 10.25
C ARG A 269 -13.86 -7.33 8.93
N ALA A 270 -13.83 -6.04 8.65
CA ALA A 270 -14.27 -5.48 7.38
C ALA A 270 -13.49 -6.09 6.20
N GLN A 271 -12.16 -6.10 6.30
CA GLN A 271 -11.32 -6.67 5.26
C GLN A 271 -11.48 -8.19 5.15
N GLU A 272 -11.66 -8.89 6.28
CA GLU A 272 -11.93 -10.34 6.32
C GLU A 272 -13.25 -10.68 5.64
N ASN A 273 -14.30 -9.90 5.86
CA ASN A 273 -15.59 -10.10 5.18
C ASN A 273 -15.48 -9.94 3.66
N VAL A 274 -14.71 -8.94 3.20
CA VAL A 274 -14.57 -8.63 1.77
C VAL A 274 -13.61 -9.58 1.06
N LYS A 275 -12.51 -9.97 1.71
CA LYS A 275 -11.41 -10.73 1.09
C LYS A 275 -11.35 -12.20 1.49
N GLY A 276 -12.10 -12.58 2.53
CA GLY A 276 -12.04 -13.90 3.17
C GLY A 276 -10.97 -13.98 4.25
N SER A 277 -11.19 -14.87 5.22
CA SER A 277 -10.33 -15.08 6.41
C SER A 277 -8.92 -15.59 6.13
N ASN A 278 -8.60 -15.93 4.88
CA ASN A 278 -7.31 -16.46 4.45
C ASN A 278 -6.59 -15.54 3.44
N SER A 279 -6.97 -14.27 3.37
CA SER A 279 -6.38 -13.29 2.46
C SER A 279 -5.04 -12.73 3.00
N PRO A 280 -3.94 -12.75 2.22
CA PRO A 280 -2.67 -12.10 2.58
C PRO A 280 -2.81 -10.62 2.95
N GLU A 281 -3.79 -9.93 2.39
CA GLU A 281 -4.09 -8.52 2.63
C GLU A 281 -4.54 -8.26 4.07
N LEU A 282 -4.93 -9.30 4.82
CA LEU A 282 -5.19 -9.20 6.27
C LEU A 282 -3.91 -9.00 7.09
N SER A 283 -2.73 -9.32 6.54
CA SER A 283 -1.46 -9.27 7.26
C SER A 283 -1.11 -7.89 7.82
N LEU A 284 -1.48 -6.81 7.10
CA LEU A 284 -1.31 -5.45 7.58
C LEU A 284 -2.07 -5.25 8.89
N TYR A 285 -3.36 -5.55 8.91
CA TYR A 285 -4.23 -5.38 10.08
C TYR A 285 -3.84 -6.29 11.24
N ILE A 286 -3.42 -7.53 10.95
CA ILE A 286 -2.92 -8.45 11.97
C ILE A 286 -1.64 -7.93 12.61
N LYS A 287 -0.72 -7.38 11.81
CA LYS A 287 0.52 -6.79 12.34
C LYS A 287 0.22 -5.59 13.24
N LEU A 288 -0.72 -4.73 12.81
CA LEU A 288 -1.16 -3.57 13.58
C LEU A 288 -1.79 -3.99 14.91
N LEU A 289 -2.72 -4.95 14.90
CA LEU A 289 -3.32 -5.50 16.12
C LEU A 289 -2.30 -6.21 17.03
N GLY A 290 -1.36 -6.96 16.45
CA GLY A 290 -0.28 -7.60 17.21
C GLY A 290 0.56 -6.59 17.97
N GLY A 291 0.95 -5.48 17.30
CA GLY A 291 1.68 -4.40 17.96
C GLY A 291 0.88 -3.72 19.08
N ILE A 292 -0.44 -3.55 18.91
CA ILE A 292 -1.30 -3.07 20.01
C ILE A 292 -1.26 -4.01 21.21
N TYR A 293 -1.37 -5.32 20.98
CA TYR A 293 -1.33 -6.30 22.06
C TYR A 293 0.02 -6.35 22.77
N GLU A 294 1.13 -6.24 22.05
CA GLU A 294 2.47 -6.11 22.65
C GLU A 294 2.56 -4.87 23.55
N MET A 295 2.10 -3.70 23.08
CA MET A 295 2.08 -2.47 23.88
C MET A 295 1.19 -2.57 25.12
N GLN A 296 0.15 -3.41 25.08
CA GLN A 296 -0.72 -3.70 26.23
C GLN A 296 -0.15 -4.82 27.15
N GLY A 297 1.00 -5.41 26.83
CA GLY A 297 1.58 -6.55 27.57
C GLY A 297 0.88 -7.88 27.33
N ARG A 298 -0.03 -7.95 26.34
CA ARG A 298 -0.83 -9.13 25.97
C ARG A 298 -0.05 -10.01 24.98
N ASN A 299 1.15 -10.41 25.36
CA ASN A 299 2.11 -11.09 24.47
C ASN A 299 1.56 -12.42 23.91
N THR A 300 0.74 -13.14 24.67
CA THR A 300 0.12 -14.40 24.19
C THR A 300 -0.86 -14.15 23.04
N GLU A 301 -1.63 -13.06 23.10
CA GLU A 301 -2.58 -12.71 22.04
C GLU A 301 -1.86 -12.11 20.83
N ALA A 302 -0.81 -11.31 21.06
CA ALA A 302 0.08 -10.86 19.99
C ALA A 302 0.74 -12.04 19.26
N GLN A 303 1.26 -13.01 20.02
CA GLN A 303 1.84 -14.23 19.46
C GLN A 303 0.79 -15.02 18.67
N ALA A 304 -0.43 -15.19 19.19
CA ALA A 304 -1.51 -15.86 18.47
C ALA A 304 -1.85 -15.14 17.15
N LEU A 305 -1.84 -13.81 17.13
CA LEU A 305 -2.01 -13.02 15.91
C LEU A 305 -0.85 -13.20 14.93
N TYR A 306 0.41 -13.19 15.39
CA TYR A 306 1.55 -13.45 14.50
C TYR A 306 1.60 -14.89 14.00
N GLU A 307 1.15 -15.85 14.80
CA GLU A 307 0.94 -17.24 14.38
C GLU A 307 -0.21 -17.35 13.37
N LEU A 308 -1.30 -16.59 13.54
CA LEU A 308 -2.36 -16.46 12.53
C LEU A 308 -1.83 -15.82 11.25
N MET A 309 -1.04 -14.75 11.34
CA MET A 309 -0.41 -14.10 10.17
C MET A 309 0.53 -15.07 9.47
N ARG A 310 1.36 -15.81 10.21
CA ARG A 310 2.19 -16.89 9.69
C ARG A 310 1.35 -17.99 9.08
N GLY A 311 0.21 -18.31 9.68
CA GLY A 311 -0.79 -19.26 9.21
C GLY A 311 -1.39 -18.81 7.88
N ILE A 312 -1.94 -17.59 7.80
CA ILE A 312 -2.45 -16.97 6.57
C ILE A 312 -1.36 -16.88 5.52
N PHE A 313 -0.12 -16.53 5.85
CA PHE A 313 0.95 -16.58 4.87
C PHE A 313 1.29 -18.02 4.47
N ARG A 314 1.29 -18.98 5.39
CA ARG A 314 1.41 -20.42 5.14
C ARG A 314 0.14 -21.06 4.53
N ASP A 315 -0.97 -20.33 4.43
CA ASP A 315 -2.23 -20.83 3.90
C ASP A 315 -2.64 -20.01 2.68
N ALA A 316 -2.00 -18.89 2.40
CA ALA A 316 -2.17 -18.10 1.19
C ALA A 316 -0.95 -18.29 0.32
N PHE A 317 0.27 -17.94 0.76
CA PHE A 317 1.47 -18.43 0.08
C PHE A 317 1.71 -19.89 0.33
N GLY A 318 1.09 -20.45 1.36
CA GLY A 318 1.11 -21.87 1.53
C GLY A 318 -0.16 -22.60 1.21
N ALA A 319 -1.35 -22.07 0.89
CA ALA A 319 -2.28 -22.79 0.00
C ALA A 319 -2.00 -22.47 -1.46
N GLN A 320 -1.16 -21.47 -1.78
CA GLN A 320 -0.51 -21.35 -3.07
C GLN A 320 0.71 -22.28 -3.12
N ARG A 321 1.57 -22.38 -2.08
CA ARG A 321 2.59 -23.45 -1.95
C ARG A 321 1.96 -24.83 -1.77
N TYR A 322 0.83 -25.02 -1.11
CA TYR A 322 0.22 -26.33 -0.76
C TYR A 322 -0.97 -26.67 -1.66
N SER A 323 -1.46 -25.78 -2.54
CA SER A 323 -2.19 -26.22 -3.74
C SER A 323 -1.20 -26.66 -4.81
N ILE A 324 -0.10 -25.92 -4.99
CA ILE A 324 1.00 -26.27 -5.90
C ILE A 324 1.82 -27.48 -5.38
N ASN A 325 1.97 -27.67 -4.05
CA ASN A 325 2.65 -28.84 -3.45
C ASN A 325 1.69 -29.96 -2.97
N ARG A 326 0.35 -29.79 -2.90
CA ARG A 326 -0.57 -30.95 -2.72
C ARG A 326 -0.87 -31.65 -4.03
N GLN A 327 -0.85 -30.94 -5.15
CA GLN A 327 -1.23 -31.54 -6.43
C GLN A 327 -0.13 -32.39 -7.06
N THR A 328 1.11 -32.35 -6.57
CA THR A 328 2.16 -33.27 -7.03
C THR A 328 3.12 -33.63 -5.93
N ASP A 329 3.28 -34.93 -5.72
CA ASP A 329 4.44 -35.49 -5.05
C ASP A 329 5.70 -35.12 -5.86
N ARG A 330 6.49 -34.14 -5.38
CA ARG A 330 7.70 -33.68 -6.08
C ARG A 330 8.96 -34.46 -5.70
N ARG A 331 8.80 -35.57 -4.98
CA ARG A 331 9.89 -36.50 -4.65
C ARG A 331 10.59 -37.08 -5.88
N THR A 332 9.93 -37.08 -7.03
CA THR A 332 10.42 -37.64 -8.31
C THR A 332 11.41 -36.75 -9.08
N TYR A 333 11.73 -35.52 -8.62
CA TYR A 333 12.42 -34.54 -9.47
C TYR A 333 13.84 -34.14 -9.12
N VAL A 334 14.38 -34.63 -8.01
CA VAL A 334 15.69 -34.22 -7.54
C VAL A 334 16.63 -35.40 -7.61
N ASN A 335 17.13 -35.77 -8.79
CA ASN A 335 18.28 -36.67 -8.83
C ASN A 335 19.55 -35.89 -8.45
N ARG A 336 19.66 -35.72 -7.12
CA ARG A 336 20.70 -35.26 -6.19
C ARG A 336 21.55 -34.05 -6.58
N PRO A 337 21.76 -33.09 -5.67
CA PRO A 337 22.86 -32.14 -5.85
C PRO A 337 24.18 -32.92 -5.90
N VAL A 338 24.87 -32.84 -7.04
CA VAL A 338 26.24 -33.35 -7.14
C VAL A 338 27.09 -32.37 -6.34
N SER A 339 27.49 -32.81 -5.16
CA SER A 339 28.30 -32.05 -4.22
C SER A 339 29.58 -32.81 -3.97
N GLN A 340 30.64 -32.12 -3.55
CA GLN A 340 31.87 -32.75 -3.07
C GLN A 340 31.61 -33.81 -1.97
N PHE A 341 30.47 -33.73 -1.29
CA PHE A 341 30.05 -34.66 -0.25
C PHE A 341 29.21 -35.84 -0.77
N PHE A 342 28.71 -35.79 -2.02
CA PHE A 342 27.79 -36.77 -2.60
C PHE A 342 28.18 -37.12 -4.06
N PRO A 343 29.30 -37.83 -4.28
CA PRO A 343 29.73 -38.23 -5.61
C PRO A 343 28.79 -39.25 -6.25
N ILE A 344 28.68 -39.14 -7.58
CA ILE A 344 28.09 -40.15 -8.42
C ILE A 344 29.07 -41.32 -8.62
N ALA A 345 28.56 -42.56 -8.60
CA ALA A 345 29.34 -43.78 -8.84
C ALA A 345 29.95 -43.81 -10.26
N ALA A 346 31.06 -44.52 -10.43
CA ALA A 346 31.80 -44.55 -11.70
C ALA A 346 31.00 -45.19 -12.86
N GLU A 347 30.10 -46.10 -12.51
CA GLU A 347 29.20 -46.85 -13.37
C GLU A 347 27.89 -46.13 -13.69
N TYR A 348 27.62 -44.98 -13.07
CA TYR A 348 26.38 -44.23 -13.30
C TYR A 348 26.24 -43.81 -14.76
N THR A 349 25.13 -44.22 -15.37
CA THR A 349 24.78 -43.89 -16.75
C THR A 349 23.28 -43.65 -16.84
N PRO A 350 22.80 -42.43 -17.15
CA PRO A 350 21.39 -42.17 -17.36
C PRO A 350 20.88 -42.91 -18.62
N THR A 351 19.72 -43.56 -18.52
CA THR A 351 19.13 -44.35 -19.61
C THR A 351 18.20 -43.54 -20.51
N ASP A 352 17.94 -42.29 -20.16
CA ASP A 352 16.91 -41.40 -20.70
C ASP A 352 17.52 -40.17 -21.41
N LEU A 353 18.71 -40.31 -21.98
CA LEU A 353 19.38 -39.23 -22.72
C LEU A 353 18.85 -39.10 -24.16
N VAL A 354 18.58 -37.87 -24.58
CA VAL A 354 18.11 -37.52 -25.93
C VAL A 354 19.00 -36.46 -26.56
N SER A 355 19.06 -36.44 -27.90
CA SER A 355 19.79 -35.40 -28.64
C SER A 355 19.08 -34.05 -28.52
N ALA A 356 19.80 -33.01 -28.10
CA ALA A 356 19.24 -31.67 -27.98
C ALA A 356 18.76 -31.11 -29.33
N ALA A 357 19.44 -31.48 -30.43
CA ALA A 357 19.08 -31.04 -31.78
C ALA A 357 17.69 -31.54 -32.21
N SER A 358 17.23 -32.68 -31.68
CA SER A 358 15.89 -33.21 -31.95
C SER A 358 14.76 -32.31 -31.41
N TYR A 359 15.08 -31.38 -30.50
CA TYR A 359 14.16 -30.41 -29.91
C TYR A 359 14.43 -28.98 -30.39
N SER A 360 15.07 -28.83 -31.55
CA SER A 360 15.40 -27.52 -32.12
C SER A 360 16.29 -26.63 -31.24
N ILE A 361 17.01 -27.21 -30.27
CA ILE A 361 18.03 -26.50 -29.48
C ILE A 361 19.28 -26.34 -30.37
N PRO A 362 19.75 -25.11 -30.64
CA PRO A 362 20.94 -24.94 -31.46
C PRO A 362 22.19 -25.38 -30.72
N THR A 363 23.00 -26.23 -31.33
CA THR A 363 24.24 -26.74 -30.74
C THR A 363 25.46 -26.01 -31.28
N SER A 364 26.46 -25.80 -30.42
CA SER A 364 27.76 -25.24 -30.84
C SER A 364 28.76 -26.30 -31.30
N LYS A 365 28.45 -27.59 -31.09
CA LYS A 365 29.21 -28.74 -31.59
C LYS A 365 28.30 -29.69 -32.38
N ALA A 366 28.90 -30.71 -33.01
CA ALA A 366 28.18 -31.73 -33.77
C ALA A 366 27.12 -32.44 -32.90
N PRO A 367 25.87 -32.60 -33.37
CA PRO A 367 24.77 -33.19 -32.59
C PRO A 367 25.00 -34.64 -32.10
N SER A 368 25.95 -35.36 -32.71
CA SER A 368 26.29 -36.74 -32.35
C SER A 368 27.23 -36.85 -31.15
N ILE A 369 27.83 -35.76 -30.69
CA ILE A 369 28.73 -35.75 -29.52
C ILE A 369 27.88 -35.94 -28.26
N ASP A 370 28.34 -36.78 -27.33
CA ASP A 370 27.61 -37.07 -26.08
C ASP A 370 27.28 -35.80 -25.29
N GLU A 371 28.16 -34.80 -25.29
CA GLU A 371 27.93 -33.49 -24.69
C GLU A 371 26.79 -32.69 -25.33
N MET A 372 26.25 -33.08 -26.49
CA MET A 372 25.06 -32.45 -27.09
C MET A 372 23.76 -33.18 -26.71
N LYS A 373 23.83 -34.15 -25.80
CA LYS A 373 22.66 -34.82 -25.24
C LYS A 373 22.22 -34.16 -23.94
N VAL A 374 20.93 -34.19 -23.66
CA VAL A 374 20.35 -33.78 -22.39
C VAL A 374 19.38 -34.85 -21.93
N ARG A 375 19.08 -34.89 -20.64
CA ARG A 375 18.15 -35.86 -20.08
C ARG A 375 16.71 -35.52 -20.48
N LEU A 376 15.95 -36.53 -20.90
CA LEU A 376 14.51 -36.41 -21.07
C LEU A 376 13.85 -36.44 -19.69
N ALA A 377 13.91 -35.30 -19.00
CA ALA A 377 13.31 -35.11 -17.69
C ALA A 377 11.95 -34.41 -17.83
N PRO A 378 10.81 -35.13 -17.77
CA PRO A 378 9.50 -34.54 -17.96
C PRO A 378 9.00 -33.86 -16.68
N ASP A 379 8.44 -32.66 -16.76
CA ASP A 379 7.68 -32.08 -15.65
C ASP A 379 6.29 -32.71 -15.57
N GLN A 380 5.86 -33.01 -14.34
CA GLN A 380 4.56 -33.61 -14.04
C GLN A 380 3.45 -32.56 -13.89
N ASP A 381 3.45 -31.50 -14.70
CA ASP A 381 2.34 -30.55 -14.71
C ASP A 381 1.11 -31.21 -15.35
N GLU A 382 0.07 -31.45 -14.56
CA GLU A 382 -1.17 -32.08 -15.03
C GLU A 382 -1.77 -31.30 -16.20
N GLY A 383 -1.98 -31.99 -17.33
CA GLY A 383 -2.63 -31.42 -18.53
C GLY A 383 -1.69 -30.87 -19.59
N MET A 384 -0.36 -30.89 -19.39
CA MET A 384 0.61 -30.55 -20.44
C MET A 384 1.03 -31.82 -21.21
N ASP A 385 1.24 -31.71 -22.53
CA ASP A 385 1.74 -32.85 -23.33
C ASP A 385 3.13 -33.26 -22.78
N PRO A 386 3.33 -34.52 -22.36
CA PRO A 386 4.64 -34.99 -21.86
C PRO A 386 5.80 -34.80 -22.85
N ARG A 387 5.50 -34.68 -24.14
CA ARG A 387 6.48 -34.38 -25.19
C ARG A 387 6.93 -32.92 -25.19
N GLU A 388 6.13 -32.03 -24.63
CA GLU A 388 6.38 -30.58 -24.53
C GLU A 388 6.81 -30.17 -23.12
N ALA A 389 6.38 -30.90 -22.09
CA ALA A 389 6.71 -30.67 -20.69
C ALA A 389 7.99 -31.41 -20.28
N ASN A 390 9.16 -31.10 -20.88
CA ASN A 390 10.43 -31.72 -20.48
C ASN A 390 11.62 -30.77 -20.66
N LEU A 391 12.73 -31.09 -19.99
CA LEU A 391 13.97 -30.30 -20.05
C LEU A 391 14.35 -29.87 -21.48
N PRO A 392 14.48 -30.76 -22.48
CA PRO A 392 14.83 -30.35 -23.84
C PRO A 392 13.86 -29.33 -24.45
N ALA A 393 12.55 -29.56 -24.33
CA ALA A 393 11.54 -28.65 -24.87
C ALA A 393 11.53 -27.30 -24.14
N ARG A 394 11.64 -27.30 -22.81
CA ARG A 394 11.70 -26.08 -22.00
C ARG A 394 12.97 -25.27 -22.26
N LEU A 395 14.10 -25.94 -22.42
CA LEU A 395 15.36 -25.29 -22.80
C LEU A 395 15.25 -24.62 -24.17
N ALA A 396 14.62 -25.27 -25.15
CA ALA A 396 14.38 -24.70 -26.47
C ALA A 396 13.51 -23.43 -26.39
N GLN A 397 12.45 -23.46 -25.57
CA GLN A 397 11.56 -22.31 -25.34
C GLN A 397 12.29 -21.14 -24.67
N LEU A 398 13.04 -21.40 -23.60
CA LEU A 398 13.83 -20.38 -22.90
C LEU A 398 14.87 -19.74 -23.83
N ILE A 399 15.58 -20.56 -24.60
CA ILE A 399 16.54 -20.09 -25.61
C ILE A 399 15.84 -19.23 -26.67
N SER A 400 14.65 -19.61 -27.12
CA SER A 400 13.87 -18.85 -28.10
C SER A 400 13.45 -17.48 -27.54
N LEU A 401 12.88 -17.47 -26.33
CA LEU A 401 12.50 -16.26 -25.61
C LEU A 401 13.68 -15.31 -25.47
N CYS A 402 14.76 -15.75 -24.82
CA CYS A 402 15.89 -14.87 -24.56
C CYS A 402 16.66 -14.48 -25.81
N ARG A 403 16.62 -15.29 -26.88
CA ARG A 403 17.16 -14.86 -28.19
C ARG A 403 16.34 -13.71 -28.77
N SER A 404 15.01 -13.77 -28.68
CA SER A 404 14.14 -12.72 -29.20
C SER A 404 14.31 -11.40 -28.44
N GLU A 405 14.48 -11.45 -27.11
CA GLU A 405 14.67 -10.26 -26.27
C GLU A 405 16.09 -9.66 -26.39
N SER A 406 17.12 -10.49 -26.41
CA SER A 406 18.52 -10.02 -26.43
C SER A 406 19.04 -9.68 -27.83
N GLY A 407 18.52 -10.34 -28.86
CA GLY A 407 19.08 -10.33 -30.21
C GLY A 407 20.37 -11.17 -30.37
N GLU A 408 20.79 -11.92 -29.35
CA GLU A 408 22.06 -12.65 -29.34
C GLU A 408 21.92 -14.10 -29.84
N ARG A 409 22.95 -14.64 -30.50
CA ARG A 409 22.95 -16.05 -30.91
C ARG A 409 23.23 -16.96 -29.71
N ILE A 410 22.17 -17.53 -29.15
CA ILE A 410 22.24 -18.48 -28.03
C ILE A 410 22.35 -19.93 -28.53
N SER A 411 23.27 -20.73 -27.98
CA SER A 411 23.45 -22.15 -28.33
C SER A 411 23.94 -23.00 -27.15
N LEU A 412 23.58 -24.29 -27.15
CA LEU A 412 24.08 -25.28 -26.19
C LEU A 412 25.56 -25.60 -26.46
N ARG A 413 26.37 -25.54 -25.40
CA ARG A 413 27.78 -25.92 -25.43
C ARG A 413 28.04 -27.32 -24.90
N SER A 414 27.34 -27.70 -23.85
CA SER A 414 27.45 -29.00 -23.21
C SER A 414 26.16 -29.29 -22.45
N GLY A 415 25.77 -30.55 -22.38
CA GLY A 415 24.69 -31.10 -21.58
C GLY A 415 25.22 -32.27 -20.75
N TYR A 416 24.95 -33.50 -21.17
CA TYR A 416 25.44 -34.71 -20.51
C TYR A 416 26.93 -34.99 -20.77
N ARG A 417 27.70 -35.33 -19.73
CA ARG A 417 29.08 -35.80 -19.86
C ARG A 417 29.27 -37.13 -19.14
N SER A 418 29.81 -38.14 -19.79
CA SER A 418 30.08 -39.44 -19.14
C SER A 418 31.15 -39.34 -18.05
N TYR A 419 31.17 -40.31 -17.12
CA TYR A 419 32.23 -40.39 -16.10
C TYR A 419 33.64 -40.41 -16.70
N GLN A 420 33.85 -41.21 -17.75
CA GLN A 420 35.14 -41.32 -18.42
C GLN A 420 35.55 -40.01 -19.10
N THR A 421 34.59 -39.34 -19.75
CA THR A 421 34.83 -38.03 -20.38
C THR A 421 35.15 -36.96 -19.34
N GLN A 422 34.45 -36.92 -18.21
CA GLN A 422 34.75 -35.99 -17.11
C GLN A 422 36.13 -36.27 -16.52
N ARG A 423 36.52 -37.54 -16.34
CA ARG A 423 37.85 -37.92 -15.86
C ARG A 423 38.95 -37.41 -16.80
N ALA A 424 38.82 -37.69 -18.10
CA ALA A 424 39.79 -37.23 -19.09
C ALA A 424 39.89 -35.70 -19.15
N LEU A 425 38.75 -34.99 -19.04
CA LEU A 425 38.73 -33.54 -19.02
C LEU A 425 39.40 -32.97 -17.76
N HIS A 426 39.17 -33.59 -16.60
CA HIS A 426 39.79 -33.23 -15.34
C HIS A 426 41.30 -33.49 -15.33
N GLU A 427 41.76 -34.58 -15.94
CA GLU A 427 43.20 -34.86 -16.12
C GLU A 427 43.90 -33.77 -16.95
N ILE A 428 43.22 -33.22 -17.96
CA ILE A 428 43.77 -32.17 -18.83
C ILE A 428 43.71 -30.78 -18.19
N ASN A 429 42.59 -30.44 -17.54
CA ASN A 429 42.28 -29.06 -17.13
C ASN A 429 42.08 -28.86 -15.62
N GLY A 430 42.09 -29.91 -14.81
CA GLY A 430 41.74 -29.86 -13.38
C GLY A 430 42.66 -28.98 -12.54
N GLN A 431 43.92 -28.80 -12.95
CA GLN A 431 44.87 -27.90 -12.28
C GLN A 431 44.49 -26.41 -12.37
N ARG A 432 43.54 -26.05 -13.25
CA ARG A 432 43.04 -24.66 -13.40
C ARG A 432 41.86 -24.35 -12.50
N GLY A 433 41.36 -25.30 -11.70
CA GLY A 433 40.25 -25.10 -10.76
C GLY A 433 38.85 -24.98 -11.38
N THR A 434 38.73 -25.04 -12.71
CA THR A 434 37.47 -24.82 -13.45
C THR A 434 36.74 -26.11 -13.87
N VAL A 435 37.23 -27.27 -13.41
CA VAL A 435 36.66 -28.58 -13.77
C VAL A 435 36.66 -29.45 -12.52
N THR A 436 35.51 -30.01 -12.17
CA THR A 436 35.37 -30.93 -11.02
C THR A 436 35.89 -32.34 -11.32
N PRO A 437 36.30 -33.12 -10.32
CA PRO A 437 36.63 -34.54 -10.50
C PRO A 437 35.45 -35.35 -11.09
N ALA A 438 35.77 -36.50 -11.69
CA ALA A 438 34.74 -37.43 -12.13
C ALA A 438 33.89 -37.92 -10.95
N GLY A 439 32.58 -37.95 -11.14
CA GLY A 439 31.59 -38.21 -10.09
C GLY A 439 31.05 -36.95 -9.44
N MET A 440 31.71 -35.80 -9.62
CA MET A 440 31.37 -34.53 -8.96
C MET A 440 30.81 -33.47 -9.92
N SER A 441 30.61 -33.78 -11.20
CA SER A 441 30.14 -32.83 -12.20
C SER A 441 28.62 -32.91 -12.39
N GLU A 442 27.92 -31.76 -12.33
CA GLU A 442 26.48 -31.71 -12.60
C GLU A 442 26.14 -32.18 -14.02
N HIS A 443 27.04 -32.00 -14.98
CA HIS A 443 26.87 -32.52 -16.35
C HIS A 443 26.74 -34.05 -16.39
N GLN A 444 27.29 -34.77 -15.42
CA GLN A 444 27.14 -36.23 -15.36
C GLN A 444 25.69 -36.66 -15.07
N THR A 445 24.85 -35.78 -14.53
CA THR A 445 23.41 -36.06 -14.35
C THR A 445 22.60 -35.96 -15.65
N GLY A 446 23.14 -35.24 -16.66
CA GLY A 446 22.42 -34.86 -17.87
C GLY A 446 21.34 -33.76 -17.66
N LEU A 447 21.23 -33.19 -16.46
CA LEU A 447 20.27 -32.14 -16.11
C LEU A 447 20.86 -30.72 -16.13
N ALA A 448 22.18 -30.59 -16.26
CA ALA A 448 22.87 -29.30 -16.34
C ALA A 448 23.31 -29.00 -17.78
N VAL A 449 23.33 -27.72 -18.12
CA VAL A 449 23.70 -27.23 -19.45
C VAL A 449 24.61 -26.02 -19.38
N ASP A 450 25.62 -25.98 -20.25
CA ASP A 450 26.42 -24.78 -20.49
C ASP A 450 25.91 -24.04 -21.71
N ILE A 451 25.73 -22.73 -21.57
CA ILE A 451 25.22 -21.87 -22.64
C ILE A 451 26.33 -21.02 -23.26
N ASN A 452 26.40 -21.07 -24.60
CA ASN A 452 27.21 -20.17 -25.41
C ASN A 452 26.35 -19.05 -26.00
N LEU A 453 26.92 -17.85 -26.03
CA LEU A 453 26.42 -16.67 -26.72
C LEU A 453 27.43 -16.24 -27.77
N ASN A 454 27.01 -16.14 -29.04
CA ASN A 454 27.85 -15.72 -30.17
C ASN A 454 29.18 -16.52 -30.29
N GLY A 455 29.16 -17.82 -29.96
CA GLY A 455 30.32 -18.71 -30.06
C GLY A 455 31.28 -18.70 -28.86
N ARG A 456 30.98 -17.97 -27.79
CA ARG A 456 31.74 -17.94 -26.52
C ARG A 456 30.82 -18.27 -25.33
N PHE A 457 31.40 -18.58 -24.16
CA PHE A 457 30.62 -18.72 -22.92
C PHE A 457 29.84 -17.43 -22.60
N MET A 458 28.62 -17.60 -22.08
CA MET A 458 27.80 -16.52 -21.54
C MET A 458 28.52 -15.79 -20.40
N ARG A 459 28.39 -14.47 -20.33
CA ARG A 459 28.93 -13.61 -19.26
C ARG A 459 27.79 -12.89 -18.54
N GLN A 460 28.03 -12.49 -17.29
CA GLN A 460 27.04 -11.74 -16.49
C GLN A 460 26.61 -10.42 -17.17
N SER A 461 27.49 -9.79 -17.93
CA SER A 461 27.21 -8.53 -18.64
C SER A 461 26.36 -8.70 -19.90
N ASP A 462 26.09 -9.93 -20.34
CA ASP A 462 25.35 -10.20 -21.57
C ASP A 462 23.83 -9.98 -21.35
N ARG A 463 23.14 -9.48 -22.38
CA ARG A 463 21.68 -9.24 -22.29
C ARG A 463 20.91 -10.54 -22.13
N ALA A 464 21.34 -11.58 -22.84
CA ALA A 464 20.76 -12.90 -22.68
C ALA A 464 20.97 -13.47 -21.27
N TYR A 465 22.05 -13.12 -20.56
CA TYR A 465 22.21 -13.53 -19.16
C TYR A 465 21.15 -12.89 -18.27
N GLN A 466 20.89 -11.58 -18.42
CA GLN A 466 19.83 -10.88 -17.68
C GLN A 466 18.46 -11.51 -17.93
N CYS A 467 18.14 -11.83 -19.20
CA CYS A 467 16.92 -12.54 -19.53
C CYS A 467 16.83 -13.92 -18.85
N PHE A 468 17.92 -14.70 -18.84
CA PHE A 468 17.96 -15.98 -18.14
C PHE A 468 17.76 -15.79 -16.63
N GLU A 469 18.40 -14.80 -16.00
CA GLU A 469 18.21 -14.52 -14.58
C GLU A 469 16.76 -14.19 -14.23
N GLU A 470 16.08 -13.43 -15.09
CA GLU A 470 14.68 -13.02 -14.90
C GLU A 470 13.66 -14.11 -15.24
N ASN A 471 14.00 -15.06 -16.11
CA ASN A 471 13.02 -15.99 -16.68
C ASN A 471 13.32 -17.47 -16.49
N ALA A 472 14.57 -17.89 -16.30
CA ALA A 472 14.96 -19.31 -16.29
C ALA A 472 14.18 -20.16 -15.29
N PHE A 473 13.82 -19.57 -14.13
CA PHE A 473 13.04 -20.26 -13.11
C PHE A 473 11.64 -20.67 -13.61
N ARG A 474 11.04 -19.91 -14.53
CA ARG A 474 9.75 -20.21 -15.17
C ARG A 474 9.82 -21.44 -16.08
N PHE A 475 11.03 -21.80 -16.51
CA PHE A 475 11.32 -22.95 -17.38
C PHE A 475 12.00 -24.09 -16.62
N GLY A 476 12.10 -24.01 -15.29
CA GLY A 476 12.66 -25.07 -14.45
C GLY A 476 14.16 -25.06 -14.28
N PHE A 477 14.80 -23.94 -14.63
CA PHE A 477 16.25 -23.77 -14.51
C PHE A 477 16.64 -22.84 -13.36
N ILE A 478 17.73 -23.17 -12.70
CA ILE A 478 18.42 -22.32 -11.72
C ILE A 478 19.87 -22.12 -12.14
N LEU A 479 20.47 -21.01 -11.72
CA LEU A 479 21.90 -20.78 -11.86
C LEU A 479 22.63 -21.59 -10.78
N SER A 480 23.41 -22.60 -11.15
CA SER A 480 24.06 -23.47 -10.15
C SER A 480 25.20 -22.77 -9.42
N TYR A 481 25.84 -21.78 -10.06
CA TYR A 481 27.03 -21.12 -9.57
C TYR A 481 26.89 -19.58 -9.56
N PRO A 482 26.03 -19.00 -8.69
CA PRO A 482 25.77 -17.54 -8.58
C PRO A 482 26.95 -16.72 -8.03
N PRO A 483 27.00 -15.38 -8.18
CA PRO A 483 28.13 -14.57 -7.70
C PRO A 483 28.44 -14.73 -6.20
N ASN A 484 29.71 -14.55 -5.82
CA ASN A 484 30.22 -14.68 -4.45
C ASN A 484 30.11 -16.10 -3.88
N ASN A 485 30.29 -17.10 -4.73
CA ASN A 485 30.26 -18.49 -4.32
C ASN A 485 31.66 -19.11 -4.22
N ASN A 486 31.79 -20.21 -3.48
CA ASN A 486 33.04 -20.96 -3.33
C ASN A 486 32.85 -22.47 -3.59
N TYR A 487 31.99 -22.85 -4.54
CA TYR A 487 31.69 -24.26 -4.82
C TYR A 487 32.87 -25.02 -5.46
N LEU A 488 33.68 -24.33 -6.26
CA LEU A 488 34.89 -24.86 -6.88
C LEU A 488 36.13 -24.27 -6.19
N PRO A 489 37.30 -24.93 -6.25
CA PRO A 489 38.52 -24.38 -5.68
C PRO A 489 38.91 -23.05 -6.35
N GLY A 490 38.86 -21.94 -5.60
CA GLY A 490 39.22 -20.59 -6.06
C GLY A 490 38.38 -19.50 -5.38
N ASP A 491 38.81 -18.24 -5.49
CA ASP A 491 37.98 -17.09 -5.10
C ASP A 491 36.93 -16.83 -6.20
N ASP A 492 35.65 -16.82 -5.83
CA ASP A 492 34.47 -16.62 -6.68
C ASP A 492 34.35 -17.55 -7.90
N SER A 493 33.87 -18.78 -7.68
CA SER A 493 33.59 -19.74 -8.78
C SER A 493 32.28 -19.45 -9.53
N HIS A 494 32.02 -18.18 -9.84
CA HIS A 494 30.84 -17.76 -10.58
C HIS A 494 30.88 -18.23 -12.03
N GLU A 495 29.86 -18.99 -12.45
CA GLU A 495 29.73 -19.47 -13.82
C GLU A 495 28.39 -19.00 -14.44
N PRO A 496 28.35 -17.80 -15.04
CA PRO A 496 27.13 -17.26 -15.66
C PRO A 496 26.51 -18.16 -16.74
N TRP A 497 27.31 -19.08 -17.30
CA TRP A 497 26.91 -19.98 -18.38
C TRP A 497 26.27 -21.28 -17.91
N HIS A 498 26.36 -21.64 -16.63
CA HIS A 498 26.03 -22.98 -16.13
C HIS A 498 24.66 -23.02 -15.45
N TRP A 499 23.68 -23.63 -16.12
CA TRP A 499 22.29 -23.66 -15.69
C TRP A 499 21.81 -25.08 -15.46
N ARG A 500 21.15 -25.32 -14.32
CA ARG A 500 20.66 -26.64 -13.93
C ARG A 500 19.15 -26.72 -13.98
N TYR A 501 18.65 -27.77 -14.60
CA TYR A 501 17.25 -28.13 -14.53
C TYR A 501 16.93 -28.82 -13.21
N VAL A 502 15.95 -28.29 -12.49
CA VAL A 502 15.42 -28.83 -11.24
C VAL A 502 13.89 -29.03 -11.30
N GLY A 503 13.28 -28.77 -12.45
CA GLY A 503 11.83 -28.67 -12.66
C GLY A 503 11.29 -27.27 -12.34
N VAL A 504 10.25 -26.82 -13.05
CA VAL A 504 9.66 -25.47 -12.92
C VAL A 504 9.34 -25.13 -11.47
N SER A 505 8.59 -26.04 -10.87
CA SER A 505 8.25 -26.17 -9.48
C SER A 505 9.39 -25.86 -8.49
N THR A 506 10.51 -26.56 -8.61
CA THR A 506 11.66 -26.41 -7.71
C THR A 506 12.42 -25.12 -7.99
N ALA A 507 12.52 -24.71 -9.25
CA ALA A 507 13.22 -23.50 -9.64
C ALA A 507 12.48 -22.24 -9.16
N GLN A 508 11.14 -22.25 -9.18
CA GLN A 508 10.30 -21.21 -8.58
C GLN A 508 10.53 -21.12 -7.06
N LEU A 509 10.54 -22.26 -6.36
CA LEU A 509 10.83 -22.29 -4.92
C LEU A 509 12.21 -21.71 -4.60
N TYR A 510 13.22 -22.03 -5.41
CA TYR A 510 14.56 -21.48 -5.28
C TYR A 510 14.59 -19.94 -5.50
N ARG A 511 13.84 -19.43 -6.47
CA ARG A 511 13.71 -17.98 -6.75
C ARG A 511 13.02 -17.23 -5.61
N GLU A 512 11.95 -17.81 -5.05
CA GLU A 512 11.10 -17.19 -4.02
C GLU A 512 11.74 -17.22 -2.62
N ALA A 513 12.55 -18.22 -2.31
CA ALA A 513 13.23 -18.32 -1.02
C ALA A 513 14.38 -17.30 -0.84
N GLY A 514 14.65 -16.49 -1.87
CA GLY A 514 15.79 -15.57 -1.97
C GLY A 514 17.04 -16.31 -2.42
N PRO A 515 18.04 -15.62 -3.00
CA PRO A 515 19.30 -16.25 -3.37
C PRO A 515 19.99 -16.75 -2.10
N TYR A 516 19.83 -18.03 -1.77
CA TYR A 516 20.79 -18.69 -0.92
C TYR A 516 22.12 -18.68 -1.67
N GLN A 517 23.21 -18.38 -0.98
CA GLN A 517 24.56 -18.44 -1.53
C GLN A 517 24.96 -19.84 -2.02
N LYS A 518 24.05 -20.86 -1.93
CA LYS A 518 24.30 -22.29 -2.12
C LYS A 518 23.05 -23.10 -2.56
N PRO A 519 22.66 -23.14 -3.85
CA PRO A 519 21.55 -23.97 -4.35
C PRO A 519 21.69 -25.46 -4.02
N GLN A 520 22.90 -25.99 -3.97
CA GLN A 520 23.16 -27.38 -3.62
C GLN A 520 22.79 -27.67 -2.16
N GLU A 521 23.02 -26.72 -1.25
CA GLU A 521 22.61 -26.84 0.16
C GLU A 521 21.10 -26.69 0.31
N PHE A 522 20.46 -25.80 -0.45
CA PHE A 522 18.98 -25.72 -0.50
C PHE A 522 18.35 -27.04 -0.93
N LEU A 523 18.88 -27.65 -1.99
CA LEU A 523 18.41 -28.95 -2.48
C LEU A 523 18.69 -30.09 -1.49
N ALA A 524 19.78 -30.01 -0.72
CA ALA A 524 20.17 -31.01 0.28
C ALA A 524 19.50 -30.83 1.67
N ALA A 525 19.02 -29.62 2.00
CA ALA A 525 18.42 -29.29 3.31
C ALA A 525 16.97 -29.78 3.47
N LEU A 526 16.45 -30.54 2.52
CA LEU A 526 15.13 -31.15 2.62
C LEU A 526 15.08 -32.13 3.83
N PRO A 527 14.05 -32.09 4.69
CA PRO A 527 14.07 -32.70 6.04
C PRO A 527 14.53 -34.16 6.14
N CYS A 528 14.14 -35.03 5.20
CA CYS A 528 14.56 -36.45 5.23
C CYS A 528 16.07 -36.65 5.04
N TYR A 529 16.72 -35.74 4.32
CA TYR A 529 18.17 -35.78 4.09
C TYR A 529 18.96 -35.30 5.32
N GLN A 530 18.40 -34.38 6.12
CA GLN A 530 19.01 -33.94 7.37
C GLN A 530 19.07 -35.06 8.43
N GLU A 531 17.98 -35.82 8.58
CA GLU A 531 17.90 -36.91 9.56
C GLU A 531 18.87 -38.07 9.27
N ARG A 532 19.11 -38.37 7.98
CA ARG A 532 20.02 -39.46 7.56
C ARG A 532 21.48 -39.07 7.59
N ALA A 533 21.80 -37.80 7.29
CA ALA A 533 23.14 -37.26 7.46
C ALA A 533 23.58 -37.35 8.94
N ALA A 534 22.66 -37.10 9.88
CA ALA A 534 22.90 -37.24 11.31
C ALA A 534 23.18 -38.69 11.75
N SER A 535 22.73 -39.70 10.98
CA SER A 535 22.94 -41.12 11.28
C SER A 535 24.10 -41.75 10.50
N GLY A 536 24.85 -40.98 9.71
CA GLY A 536 26.01 -41.47 8.94
C GLY A 536 25.65 -42.41 7.79
N VAL A 537 24.37 -42.48 7.41
CA VAL A 537 23.86 -43.34 6.33
C VAL A 537 23.68 -42.49 5.07
N PHE A 538 24.59 -42.65 4.11
CA PHE A 538 24.55 -41.95 2.84
C PHE A 538 24.13 -42.91 1.73
N PRO A 539 23.03 -42.65 1.01
CA PRO A 539 22.66 -43.50 -0.10
C PRO A 539 23.63 -43.30 -1.26
N THR A 540 24.05 -44.40 -1.90
CA THR A 540 24.92 -44.37 -3.07
C THR A 540 24.13 -43.87 -4.29
N ALA A 541 24.79 -43.15 -5.21
CA ALA A 541 24.12 -42.61 -6.39
C ALA A 541 23.64 -43.75 -7.30
N GLY A 542 22.32 -43.91 -7.43
CA GLY A 542 21.69 -45.03 -8.15
C GLY A 542 20.90 -45.99 -7.26
N ASP A 543 21.07 -45.93 -5.93
CA ASP A 543 20.17 -46.61 -5.01
C ASP A 543 18.77 -45.99 -5.07
N ARG A 544 17.74 -46.82 -4.87
CA ARG A 544 16.36 -46.33 -4.68
C ARG A 544 16.35 -45.29 -3.57
N ASP A 545 15.73 -44.15 -3.82
CA ASP A 545 15.70 -43.05 -2.86
C ASP A 545 14.80 -43.43 -1.69
N ILE A 546 15.44 -43.80 -0.60
CA ILE A 546 14.84 -44.34 0.63
C ILE A 546 14.08 -43.24 1.41
N CYS A 547 14.19 -41.96 1.01
CA CYS A 547 13.30 -40.89 1.47
C CYS A 547 11.97 -40.83 0.71
N LEU A 548 11.78 -41.69 -0.30
CA LEU A 548 10.59 -41.73 -1.16
C LEU A 548 9.79 -43.05 -1.04
N GLU A 549 10.25 -44.03 -0.26
CA GLU A 549 9.44 -45.21 0.04
C GLU A 549 8.44 -44.85 1.16
N GLY A 550 7.14 -44.92 0.85
CA GLY A 550 6.12 -45.01 1.89
C GLY A 550 6.40 -46.21 2.80
N PRO A 551 5.86 -46.25 4.03
CA PRO A 551 6.15 -47.35 4.95
C PRO A 551 5.81 -48.68 4.28
N GLU A 552 6.76 -49.63 4.26
CA GLU A 552 6.44 -51.00 3.88
C GLU A 552 5.27 -51.47 4.76
N PRO A 553 4.18 -52.00 4.17
CA PRO A 553 3.09 -52.52 4.96
C PRO A 553 3.61 -53.73 5.74
N VAL A 554 3.56 -53.62 7.07
CA VAL A 554 3.65 -54.79 7.94
C VAL A 554 2.54 -55.76 7.50
N ALA A 555 2.93 -56.97 7.12
CA ALA A 555 1.98 -58.01 6.70
C ALA A 555 0.93 -58.24 7.79
N VAL A 556 -0.32 -57.89 7.50
CA VAL A 556 -1.48 -58.33 8.26
C VAL A 556 -2.47 -58.95 7.27
N ALA A 557 -2.80 -60.21 7.53
CA ALA A 557 -3.64 -61.06 6.71
C ALA A 557 -5.13 -60.65 6.75
N ASN A 558 -5.82 -61.03 5.66
CA ASN A 558 -7.29 -61.12 5.47
C ASN A 558 -8.02 -59.77 5.30
N SER A 559 -9.01 -59.59 4.42
CA SER A 559 -9.68 -60.43 3.42
C SER A 559 -10.70 -59.54 2.68
N GLU A 560 -10.86 -59.79 1.37
CA GLU A 560 -12.09 -59.60 0.55
C GLU A 560 -12.63 -58.15 0.34
N ALA A 561 -12.62 -57.69 -0.92
CA ALA A 561 -13.79 -57.60 -1.84
C ALA A 561 -14.47 -56.21 -1.71
N THR A 562 -14.85 -55.43 -2.73
CA THR A 562 -15.16 -55.60 -4.17
C THR A 562 -15.46 -54.20 -4.73
N ASP A 563 -15.18 -53.96 -6.02
CA ASP A 563 -15.99 -53.28 -7.06
C ASP A 563 -16.60 -51.89 -6.82
N GLU A 564 -16.89 -51.01 -7.78
CA GLU A 564 -16.69 -50.80 -9.22
C GLU A 564 -17.10 -49.31 -9.42
N GLU A 565 -16.34 -48.50 -10.16
CA GLU A 565 -16.65 -48.05 -11.53
C GLU A 565 -17.71 -46.91 -11.69
N LYS A 566 -17.37 -45.96 -12.58
CA LYS A 566 -18.22 -45.18 -13.54
C LYS A 566 -18.22 -43.64 -13.46
N THR A 567 -17.32 -43.07 -14.26
CA THR A 567 -17.56 -42.18 -15.42
C THR A 567 -18.86 -41.33 -15.51
N ALA A 568 -18.72 -40.02 -15.75
CA ALA A 568 -19.26 -39.32 -16.94
C ALA A 568 -18.94 -37.80 -16.96
N LYS A 569 -18.34 -37.34 -18.07
CA LYS A 569 -18.32 -35.94 -18.59
C LYS A 569 -19.65 -35.66 -19.35
N PRO A 570 -19.80 -34.56 -20.13
CA PRO A 570 -19.75 -33.12 -19.84
C PRO A 570 -20.98 -32.39 -20.46
N THR A 571 -21.22 -31.10 -20.20
CA THR A 571 -21.98 -30.27 -21.17
C THR A 571 -21.65 -28.78 -21.10
N SER A 572 -21.45 -28.24 -22.29
CA SER A 572 -21.31 -26.84 -22.67
C SER A 572 -22.60 -26.04 -22.45
N SER A 573 -22.50 -24.70 -22.41
CA SER A 573 -23.04 -23.79 -23.44
C SER A 573 -22.95 -22.32 -23.01
N ALA A 574 -22.33 -21.52 -23.88
CA ALA A 574 -22.36 -20.06 -23.88
C ALA A 574 -23.76 -19.49 -24.18
N ARG A 575 -24.02 -18.24 -23.76
CA ARG A 575 -24.99 -17.22 -24.25
C ARG A 575 -25.23 -16.18 -23.12
N ILE A 576 -25.43 -14.87 -23.28
CA ILE A 576 -25.53 -13.93 -24.41
C ILE A 576 -25.62 -12.49 -23.82
N LEU A 577 -25.00 -11.53 -24.54
CA LEU A 577 -25.35 -10.12 -24.83
C LEU A 577 -25.85 -9.11 -23.76
N ASN A 578 -25.16 -7.95 -23.78
CA ASN A 578 -25.62 -6.55 -23.96
C ASN A 578 -27.04 -6.18 -23.47
N ASP A 579 -27.32 -5.00 -22.89
CA ASP A 579 -27.03 -3.72 -23.54
C ASP A 579 -27.49 -2.51 -22.66
N GLN A 580 -26.92 -1.34 -22.98
CA GLN A 580 -27.41 0.05 -22.79
C GLN A 580 -27.24 0.70 -21.41
N SER A 581 -26.78 1.96 -21.28
CA SER A 581 -26.67 3.07 -22.24
C SER A 581 -25.77 4.17 -21.67
N LYS A 582 -25.08 4.91 -22.55
CA LYS A 582 -25.17 6.38 -22.59
C LYS A 582 -24.67 6.88 -23.95
N GLY A 583 -25.59 7.48 -24.70
CA GLY A 583 -25.33 8.13 -25.97
C GLY A 583 -24.80 9.55 -25.80
N VAL A 584 -24.12 10.02 -26.84
CA VAL A 584 -23.91 11.42 -27.15
C VAL A 584 -24.41 11.60 -28.59
N GLN A 585 -25.44 12.42 -28.75
CA GLN A 585 -25.96 12.87 -30.05
C GLN A 585 -25.25 14.15 -30.47
N ALA A 586 -24.98 14.25 -31.76
CA ALA A 586 -24.82 15.52 -32.46
C ALA A 586 -26.09 15.75 -33.31
N ARG A 587 -26.94 16.69 -32.86
CA ARG A 587 -27.24 17.96 -33.54
C ARG A 587 -28.17 18.80 -32.68
#